data_AF-A0A814NBY6-F1
#
_entry.id   AF-A0A814NBY6-F1
#
_cell.length_a   1.000
_cell.length_b   1.000
_cell.length_c   1.000
_cell.angle_alpha   90.00
_cell.angle_beta   90.00
_cell.angle_gamma   90.00
#
_symmetry.space_group_name_H-M   'P 1'
#
loop_
_entity.id
_entity.type
_entity.pdbx_description
1 polymer ?
#
loop_
_entity_poly.entity_id
_entity_poly.type
_entity_poly.pdbx_seq_one_letter_code
_entity_poly.pdbx_strand_id
1 'polypeptide(L)'
;MNVSKTLYVSSEPIQVSWIPVPQWCKDDFVGVLYTEVSDQSPCDYFDYEFLQRNQSNTFWYMTNLCRSLDFRYYSRQPKCTGNYTLIAKSPIVQPNNYNEPTHIHIA
;
A
#
# COMPACT_ATOMS: atom_id res chain seq x y z
N MET A 1 -9.34 1.41 -5.38
CA MET A 1 -8.21 2.24 -4.93
C MET A 1 -7.36 2.50 -6.16
N ASN A 2 -6.82 3.71 -6.30
CA ASN A 2 -6.11 4.13 -7.50
C ASN A 2 -4.71 4.61 -7.14
N VAL A 3 -3.78 4.41 -8.07
CA VAL A 3 -2.41 4.91 -8.00
C VAL A 3 -2.17 5.87 -9.15
N SER A 4 -1.36 6.91 -8.96
CA SER A 4 -1.00 7.84 -10.02
C SER A 4 -0.15 7.20 -11.12
N LYS A 5 0.60 6.14 -10.80
CA LYS A 5 1.47 5.40 -11.71
C LYS A 5 1.63 3.94 -11.27
N THR A 6 1.76 3.04 -12.24
CA THR A 6 2.02 1.61 -12.02
C THR A 6 3.49 1.22 -12.20
N LEU A 7 4.27 2.09 -12.84
CA LEU A 7 5.73 1.97 -12.91
C LEU A 7 6.33 3.05 -12.01
N TYR A 8 7.22 2.66 -11.09
CA TYR A 8 7.84 3.60 -10.16
C TYR A 8 9.35 3.63 -10.26
N VAL A 9 9.91 4.78 -9.87
CA VAL A 9 11.34 5.03 -9.69
C VAL A 9 11.53 5.59 -8.29
N SER A 10 12.66 5.26 -7.64
CA SER A 10 12.89 5.62 -6.23
C SER A 10 12.95 7.12 -5.96
N SER A 11 13.18 7.93 -7.00
CA SER A 11 13.26 9.39 -6.92
C SER A 11 11.91 10.09 -6.86
N GLU A 12 10.80 9.40 -7.12
CA GLU A 12 9.48 10.04 -7.25
C GLU A 12 8.39 9.25 -6.53
N PRO A 13 7.59 9.89 -5.67
CA PRO A 13 6.55 9.19 -4.93
C PRO A 13 5.40 8.73 -5.84
N ILE A 14 4.73 7.66 -5.43
CA ILE A 14 3.43 7.24 -5.98
C ILE A 14 2.34 7.89 -5.13
N GLN A 15 1.42 8.60 -5.77
CA GLN A 15 0.21 9.04 -5.07
C GLN A 15 -0.78 7.89 -5.06
N VAL A 16 -1.26 7.53 -3.88
CA VAL A 16 -2.25 6.47 -3.67
C VAL A 16 -3.53 7.12 -3.18
N SER A 17 -4.67 6.72 -3.72
CA SER A 17 -5.98 7.28 -3.39
C SER A 17 -7.05 6.23 -3.22
N TRP A 18 -7.96 6.47 -2.30
CA TRP A 18 -9.07 5.57 -1.96
C TRP A 18 -10.33 6.37 -1.67
N ILE A 19 -11.46 5.66 -1.70
CA ILE A 19 -12.74 6.23 -1.29
C ILE A 19 -12.86 6.04 0.22
N PRO A 20 -12.99 7.12 1.01
CA PRO A 20 -13.23 7.00 2.42
C PRO A 20 -14.52 6.24 2.69
N VAL A 21 -14.48 5.42 3.71
CA VAL A 21 -15.59 4.58 4.14
C VAL A 21 -16.46 5.33 5.16
N PRO A 22 -17.77 5.02 5.26
CA PRO A 22 -18.69 5.80 6.10
C PRO A 22 -18.36 5.79 7.61
N GLN A 23 -17.87 4.66 8.12
CA GLN A 23 -17.61 4.41 9.55
C GLN A 23 -16.11 4.24 9.83
N TRP A 24 -15.33 5.32 9.81
CA TRP A 24 -13.88 5.22 10.01
C TRP A 24 -13.49 4.56 11.34
N CYS A 25 -12.56 3.60 11.29
CA CYS A 25 -11.91 3.02 12.46
C CYS A 25 -10.49 3.57 12.61
N LYS A 26 -10.05 3.77 13.85
CA LYS A 26 -8.74 4.38 14.14
C LYS A 26 -7.56 3.54 13.65
N ASP A 27 -7.77 2.24 13.51
CA ASP A 27 -6.81 1.24 13.05
C ASP A 27 -6.99 0.85 11.58
N ASP A 28 -7.82 1.59 10.83
CA ASP A 28 -7.88 1.51 9.36
C ASP A 28 -6.52 1.88 8.79
N PHE A 29 -6.04 1.11 7.82
CA PHE A 29 -4.71 1.34 7.25
C PHE A 29 -4.64 0.95 5.78
N VAL A 30 -3.70 1.56 5.09
CA VAL A 30 -3.27 1.11 3.77
C VAL A 30 -1.93 0.41 3.95
N GLY A 31 -1.89 -0.86 3.58
CA GLY A 31 -0.67 -1.65 3.53
C GLY A 31 -0.12 -1.68 2.12
N VAL A 32 1.19 -1.82 2.01
CA VAL A 32 1.89 -2.13 0.78
C VAL A 32 2.38 -3.58 0.87
N LEU A 33 1.95 -4.41 -0.07
CA LEU A 33 2.13 -5.86 0.00
C LEU A 33 2.72 -6.38 -1.30
N TYR A 34 3.44 -7.50 -1.21
CA TYR A 34 3.78 -8.26 -2.40
C TYR A 34 2.53 -8.89 -3.01
N THR A 35 2.48 -8.95 -4.34
CA THR A 35 1.31 -9.43 -5.09
C THR A 35 0.90 -10.86 -4.75
N GLU A 36 1.86 -11.69 -4.32
CA GLU A 36 1.66 -13.08 -3.90
C GLU A 36 0.99 -13.24 -2.54
N VAL A 37 0.95 -12.19 -1.71
CA VAL A 37 0.33 -12.26 -0.39
C VAL A 37 -1.18 -12.40 -0.52
N SER A 38 -1.78 -13.31 0.24
CA SER A 38 -3.23 -13.52 0.29
C SER A 38 -3.97 -12.26 0.75
N ASP A 39 -5.12 -11.96 0.12
CA ASP A 39 -5.98 -10.84 0.53
C ASP A 39 -6.50 -11.00 1.97
N GLN A 40 -6.50 -12.24 2.51
CA GLN A 40 -6.88 -12.56 3.90
C GLN A 40 -5.75 -12.36 4.92
N SER A 41 -4.56 -11.98 4.49
CA SER A 41 -3.40 -11.71 5.34
C SER A 41 -3.11 -10.20 5.44
N PRO A 42 -3.89 -9.44 6.23
CA PRO A 42 -3.76 -7.99 6.32
C PRO A 42 -2.43 -7.54 6.94
N CYS A 43 -1.80 -8.38 7.76
CA CYS A 43 -0.59 -8.03 8.52
C CYS A 43 0.72 -8.41 7.81
N ASP A 44 0.66 -9.06 6.65
CA ASP A 44 1.84 -9.49 5.88
C ASP A 44 2.34 -8.35 4.96
N TYR A 45 2.13 -7.10 5.37
CA TYR A 45 2.62 -5.94 4.64
C TYR A 45 4.13 -5.75 4.83
N PHE A 46 4.80 -5.17 3.83
CA PHE A 46 6.19 -4.74 3.98
C PHE A 46 6.27 -3.31 4.55
N ASP A 47 5.27 -2.48 4.25
CA ASP A 47 5.13 -1.10 4.73
C ASP A 47 3.64 -0.74 4.87
N TYR A 48 3.31 0.26 5.67
CA TYR A 48 1.93 0.63 5.95
C TYR A 48 1.77 2.06 6.48
N GLU A 49 0.57 2.61 6.32
CA GLU A 49 0.17 3.88 6.92
C GLU A 49 -1.23 3.77 7.51
N PHE A 50 -1.41 4.18 8.78
CA PHE A 50 -2.73 4.32 9.37
C PHE A 50 -3.46 5.54 8.80
N LEU A 51 -4.73 5.34 8.47
CA LEU A 51 -5.54 6.38 7.85
C LEU A 51 -6.07 7.37 8.89
N GLN A 52 -5.90 8.65 8.59
CA GLN A 52 -6.54 9.72 9.33
C GLN A 52 -8.00 9.90 8.89
N ARG A 53 -8.81 10.49 9.78
CA ARG A 53 -10.21 10.80 9.46
C ARG A 53 -10.28 11.70 8.21
N ASN A 54 -11.12 11.33 7.25
CA ASN A 54 -11.32 12.01 5.96
C ASN A 54 -10.09 12.05 5.03
N GLN A 55 -9.01 11.33 5.35
CA GLN A 55 -7.90 11.15 4.43
C GLN A 55 -8.35 10.22 3.29
N SER A 56 -8.14 10.65 2.05
CA SER A 56 -8.50 9.92 0.84
C SER A 56 -7.31 9.67 -0.08
N ASN A 57 -6.13 10.16 0.30
CA ASN A 57 -4.89 9.96 -0.43
C ASN A 57 -3.66 10.09 0.47
N THR A 58 -2.54 9.59 -0.03
CA THR A 58 -1.19 9.79 0.53
C THR A 58 -0.13 9.58 -0.56
N PHE A 59 1.14 9.79 -0.22
CA PHE A 59 2.29 9.63 -1.12
C PHE A 59 3.26 8.60 -0.54
N TRP A 60 3.61 7.59 -1.34
CA TRP A 60 4.61 6.58 -0.97
C TRP A 60 5.91 6.74 -1.76
N TYR A 61 7.03 6.80 -1.04
CA TYR A 61 8.36 6.71 -1.63
C TYR A 61 8.76 5.24 -1.71
N MET A 62 8.75 4.70 -2.92
CA MET A 62 9.01 3.29 -3.15
C MET A 62 10.48 3.06 -3.42
N THR A 63 11.08 2.14 -2.69
CA THR A 63 12.41 1.63 -3.05
C THR A 63 12.25 0.50 -4.05
N ASN A 64 13.17 0.37 -5.01
CA ASN A 64 13.18 -0.75 -5.93
C ASN A 64 13.51 -2.06 -5.19
N LEU A 65 12.47 -2.82 -4.86
CA LEU A 65 12.57 -4.11 -4.17
C LEU A 65 12.67 -5.30 -5.13
N CYS A 66 12.83 -5.05 -6.44
CA CYS A 66 12.84 -6.10 -7.47
C CYS A 66 11.64 -7.04 -7.32
N ARG A 67 10.44 -6.51 -7.03
CA ARG A 67 9.19 -7.28 -6.92
C ARG A 67 7.99 -6.40 -7.26
N SER A 68 6.95 -7.06 -7.75
CA SER A 68 5.64 -6.43 -7.95
C SER A 68 4.92 -6.30 -6.62
N LEU A 69 4.28 -5.15 -6.43
CA LEU A 69 3.60 -4.76 -5.20
C LEU A 69 2.18 -4.30 -5.53
N ASP A 70 1.31 -4.28 -4.53
CA ASP A 70 0.02 -3.60 -4.61
C ASP A 70 -0.30 -2.92 -3.27
N PHE A 71 -1.15 -1.88 -3.33
CA PHE A 71 -1.66 -1.20 -2.15
C PHE A 71 -3.02 -1.79 -1.79
N ARG A 72 -3.20 -2.08 -0.50
CA ARG A 72 -4.45 -2.65 0.03
C ARG A 72 -4.96 -1.81 1.18
N TYR A 73 -6.20 -1.39 1.07
CA TYR A 73 -6.91 -0.73 2.15
C TYR A 73 -7.66 -1.76 2.98
N TYR A 74 -7.31 -1.88 4.25
CA TYR A 74 -7.95 -2.73 5.23
C TYR A 74 -8.71 -1.95 6.30
N SER A 75 -9.86 -2.48 6.70
CA SER A 75 -10.69 -1.91 7.77
C SER A 75 -11.39 -2.98 8.60
N ARG A 76 -11.73 -2.66 9.85
CA ARG A 76 -12.56 -3.49 10.74
C ARG A 76 -14.02 -3.04 10.80
N GLN A 77 -14.47 -2.36 9.75
CA GLN A 77 -15.85 -1.97 9.64
C GLN A 77 -16.83 -3.16 9.69
N PRO A 78 -18.05 -2.93 10.20
CA PRO A 78 -18.57 -1.67 10.73
C PRO A 78 -18.30 -1.46 12.23
N LYS A 79 -17.72 -2.44 12.93
CA LYS A 79 -17.67 -2.46 14.40
C LYS A 79 -16.35 -1.93 14.99
N CYS A 80 -15.33 -1.71 14.17
CA CYS A 80 -13.98 -1.35 14.59
C CYS A 80 -13.36 -2.36 15.58
N THR A 81 -13.82 -3.60 15.52
CA THR A 81 -13.40 -4.72 16.36
C THR A 81 -13.44 -6.00 15.53
N GLY A 82 -12.58 -6.96 15.83
CA GLY A 82 -12.50 -8.23 15.12
C GLY A 82 -11.43 -8.22 14.02
N ASN A 83 -11.64 -9.03 12.98
CA ASN A 83 -10.66 -9.19 11.90
C ASN A 83 -10.75 -8.05 10.88
N TYR A 84 -9.63 -7.75 10.24
CA TYR A 84 -9.60 -6.84 9.11
C TYR A 84 -10.28 -7.46 7.89
N THR A 85 -10.90 -6.58 7.11
CA THR A 85 -11.51 -6.89 5.82
C THR A 85 -10.84 -6.04 4.76
N LEU A 86 -10.57 -6.64 3.59
CA LEU A 86 -10.06 -5.91 2.43
C LEU A 86 -11.18 -5.04 1.87
N ILE A 87 -11.01 -3.72 1.92
CA ILE A 87 -11.96 -2.74 1.40
C ILE A 87 -11.67 -2.42 -0.06
N ALA A 88 -10.40 -2.21 -0.38
CA ALA A 88 -9.99 -1.87 -1.73
C ALA A 88 -8.56 -2.30 -2.01
N LYS A 89 -8.29 -2.62 -3.27
CA LYS A 89 -6.97 -2.98 -3.79
C LYS A 89 -6.63 -2.07 -4.96
N SER A 90 -5.35 -1.70 -5.10
CA SER A 90 -4.87 -0.96 -6.25
C SER A 90 -4.52 -1.89 -7.42
N PRO A 91 -4.31 -1.35 -8.63
CA PRO A 91 -3.51 -2.04 -9.64
C PRO A 91 -2.12 -2.39 -9.12
N ILE A 92 -1.50 -3.38 -9.75
CA ILE A 92 -0.12 -3.78 -9.47
C ILE A 92 0.83 -2.63 -9.83
N VAL A 93 1.77 -2.36 -8.93
CA VAL A 93 2.88 -1.42 -9.14
C VAL A 93 4.20 -2.18 -9.14
N GLN A 94 5.15 -1.75 -9.99
CA GLN A 94 6.45 -2.40 -10.10
C GLN A 94 7.54 -1.39 -10.46
N PRO A 95 8.82 -1.70 -10.17
CA PRO A 95 9.93 -0.84 -10.58
C PRO A 95 9.95 -0.64 -12.09
N ASN A 96 10.28 0.56 -12.54
CA ASN A 96 10.46 0.85 -13.97
C ASN A 96 11.62 0.04 -14.58
N ASN A 97 12.68 -0.19 -13.80
CA ASN A 97 13.76 -1.11 -14.14
C ASN A 97 14.02 -2.07 -12.96
N TYR A 98 13.56 -3.32 -13.11
CA TYR A 98 13.74 -4.36 -12.10
C TYR A 98 15.22 -4.65 -11.76
N ASN A 99 16.13 -4.50 -12.72
CA ASN A 99 17.55 -4.86 -12.57
C ASN A 99 18.44 -3.65 -12.24
N GLU A 100 17.86 -2.50 -11.92
CA GLU A 100 18.65 -1.34 -11.53
C GLU A 100 19.47 -1.66 -10.26
N PRO A 101 20.79 -1.41 -10.25
CA PRO A 101 21.60 -1.66 -9.07
C PRO A 101 21.18 -0.70 -7.95
N THR A 102 20.54 -1.26 -6.92
CA THR A 102 20.13 -0.53 -5.72
C THR A 102 20.92 -1.00 -4.50
N HIS A 103 20.88 -0.23 -3.40
CA HIS A 103 21.49 -0.59 -2.13
C HIS A 103 23.00 -0.88 -2.18
N ILE A 104 23.79 0.05 -2.72
CA ILE A 104 25.25 -0.05 -2.69
C ILE A 104 25.74 0.16 -1.25
N HIS A 105 26.38 -0.87 -0.68
CA HIS A 105 27.01 -0.82 0.64
C HIS A 105 28.52 -0.88 0.49
N ILE A 106 29.25 0.07 1.09
CA ILE A 106 30.71 0.05 1.21
C ILE A 106 31.02 -0.31 2.67
N ALA A 107 31.90 -1.30 2.87
CA ALA A 107 32.31 -1.79 4.18
C ALA A 107 33.73 -1.33 4.52
#